data_AF-X0XNY9-F1
#
_entry.id   AF-X0XNY9-F1
#
_cell.length_a   1.000
_cell.length_b   1.000
_cell.length_c   1.000
_cell.angle_alpha   90.00
_cell.angle_beta   90.00
_cell.angle_gamma   90.00
#
_symmetry.space_group_name_H-M   'P 1'
#
loop_
_entity.id
_entity.type
_entity.pdbx_description
1 polymer ?
#
loop_
_entity_poly.entity_id
_entity_poly.type
_entity_poly.pdbx_seq_one_letter_code
_entity_poly.pdbx_strand_id
1 'polypeptide(L)'
;AGLLAAGFALAALTLLVAIRPLWRGLVAYAVLFAVVLGWWHSLAPSNERDWQRDVVNPTTAVIDGDQLTIHNLRNFDYRSTDDYTPRWETRTYDLSRLIGMDIYFFYWGSPWMAHTIVSWDFEDAPPLAISIETRKEVGEQYSAVRGFFRQFELYYVVADERDVVRLRTNQRGDEGYLYRLDWSPDDARALLLAYLAEVNRIARSPSWYNAFDHNCTTTIRFHVRQIGIE
;
A
#
# COMPACT_ATOMS: atom_id res chain seq x y z
N ALA A 1 10.08 -9.33 -16.02
CA ALA A 1 8.75 -9.98 -16.12
C ALA A 1 8.43 -10.49 -17.54
N GLY A 2 8.35 -9.63 -18.56
CA GLY A 2 7.95 -10.04 -19.93
C GLY A 2 8.82 -11.13 -20.57
N LEU A 3 10.15 -11.05 -20.42
CA LEU A 3 11.08 -12.07 -20.95
C LEU A 3 10.95 -13.44 -20.27
N LEU A 4 10.67 -13.46 -18.96
CA LEU A 4 10.47 -14.71 -18.21
C LEU A 4 9.12 -15.36 -18.57
N ALA A 5 8.07 -14.56 -18.74
CA ALA A 5 6.77 -15.05 -19.19
C ALA A 5 6.83 -15.61 -20.63
N ALA A 6 7.52 -14.92 -21.53
CA ALA A 6 7.77 -15.40 -22.89
C ALA A 6 8.62 -16.69 -22.89
N GLY A 7 9.66 -16.74 -22.06
CA GLY A 7 10.49 -17.93 -21.87
C GLY A 7 9.70 -19.14 -21.34
N PHE A 8 8.82 -18.94 -20.36
CA PHE A 8 7.94 -19.99 -19.84
C PHE A 8 6.96 -20.49 -20.91
N ALA A 9 6.32 -19.57 -21.65
CA ALA A 9 5.40 -19.92 -22.72
C ALA A 9 6.09 -20.72 -23.84
N LEU A 10 7.30 -20.31 -24.22
CA LEU A 10 8.11 -21.02 -25.20
C LEU A 10 8.50 -22.41 -24.70
N ALA A 11 9.00 -22.52 -23.46
CA ALA A 11 9.37 -23.80 -22.85
C ALA A 11 8.16 -24.75 -22.77
N ALA A 12 7.00 -24.25 -22.34
CA ALA A 12 5.75 -25.01 -22.29
C ALA A 12 5.36 -25.54 -23.68
N LEU A 13 5.40 -24.67 -24.71
CA LEU A 13 5.09 -25.06 -26.08
C LEU A 13 6.08 -26.10 -26.62
N THR A 14 7.39 -25.92 -26.36
CA THR A 14 8.42 -26.87 -26.77
C THR A 14 8.22 -28.25 -26.13
N LEU A 15 7.90 -28.30 -24.83
CA LEU A 15 7.63 -29.57 -24.13
C LEU A 15 6.43 -30.31 -24.74
N LEU A 16 5.37 -29.59 -25.11
CA LEU A 16 4.16 -30.18 -25.70
C LEU A 16 4.34 -30.64 -27.15
N VAL A 17 5.17 -29.94 -27.94
CA VAL A 17 5.39 -30.27 -29.36
C VAL A 17 6.47 -31.35 -29.54
N ALA A 18 7.58 -31.24 -28.83
CA ALA A 18 8.78 -32.06 -29.04
C ALA A 18 8.74 -33.42 -28.33
N ILE A 19 8.02 -33.54 -27.21
CA ILE A 19 7.97 -34.80 -26.44
C ILE A 19 6.78 -35.64 -26.93
N ARG A 20 7.08 -36.81 -27.50
CA ARG A 20 6.09 -37.81 -27.91
C ARG A 20 6.28 -39.13 -27.15
N PRO A 21 5.19 -39.86 -26.84
CA PRO A 21 3.78 -39.49 -27.02
C PRO A 21 3.34 -38.30 -26.14
N LEU A 22 2.27 -37.60 -26.54
CA LEU A 22 1.83 -36.32 -25.95
C LEU A 22 1.67 -36.34 -24.42
N TRP A 23 1.29 -37.48 -23.84
CA TRP A 23 1.16 -37.60 -22.38
C TRP A 23 2.46 -37.33 -21.63
N ARG A 24 3.62 -37.67 -22.21
CA ARG A 24 4.94 -37.36 -21.62
C ARG A 24 5.22 -35.85 -21.67
N GLY A 25 4.80 -35.18 -22.74
CA GLY A 25 4.88 -33.72 -22.86
C GLY A 25 3.95 -33.00 -21.86
N LEU A 26 2.74 -33.51 -21.66
CA LEU A 26 1.81 -33.01 -20.64
C LEU A 26 2.35 -33.18 -19.22
N VAL A 27 2.94 -34.34 -18.90
CA VAL A 27 3.60 -34.56 -17.60
C VAL A 27 4.77 -33.59 -17.41
N ALA A 28 5.62 -33.41 -18.42
CA ALA A 28 6.74 -32.47 -18.34
C ALA A 28 6.28 -31.01 -18.15
N TYR A 29 5.22 -30.59 -18.86
CA TYR A 29 4.58 -29.29 -18.64
C TYR A 29 4.02 -29.16 -17.22
N ALA A 30 3.31 -30.18 -16.72
CA ALA A 30 2.76 -30.16 -15.37
C ALA A 30 3.86 -30.05 -14.30
N VAL A 31 4.99 -30.74 -14.49
CA VAL A 31 6.16 -30.62 -13.61
C VAL A 31 6.75 -29.20 -13.66
N LEU A 32 6.97 -28.64 -14.86
CA LEU A 32 7.47 -27.28 -15.02
C LEU A 32 6.54 -26.25 -14.35
N PHE A 33 5.23 -26.40 -14.55
CA PHE A 33 4.22 -25.57 -13.92
C PHE A 33 4.23 -25.72 -12.39
N ALA A 34 4.32 -26.95 -11.88
CA ALA A 34 4.41 -27.22 -10.44
C ALA A 34 5.67 -26.62 -9.80
N VAL A 35 6.82 -26.60 -10.51
CA VAL A 35 8.05 -25.95 -10.04
C VAL A 35 7.85 -24.44 -9.94
N VAL A 36 7.30 -23.81 -10.98
CA VAL A 36 7.02 -22.36 -10.96
C VAL A 36 6.02 -22.01 -9.86
N LEU A 37 4.97 -22.83 -9.71
CA LEU A 37 3.96 -22.66 -8.68
C LEU A 37 4.53 -22.86 -7.27
N GLY A 38 5.39 -23.86 -7.08
CA GLY A 38 6.08 -24.10 -5.82
C GLY A 38 7.00 -22.94 -5.43
N TRP A 39 7.81 -22.45 -6.38
CA TRP A 39 8.62 -21.25 -6.20
C TRP A 39 7.75 -20.04 -5.84
N TRP A 40 6.65 -19.83 -6.56
CA TRP A 40 5.71 -18.74 -6.28
C TRP A 40 5.15 -18.77 -4.86
N HIS A 41 4.75 -19.94 -4.37
CA HIS A 41 4.25 -20.11 -3.01
C HIS A 41 5.34 -19.94 -1.94
N SER A 42 6.61 -20.14 -2.29
CA SER A 42 7.75 -19.91 -1.38
C SER A 42 8.09 -18.44 -1.16
N LEU A 43 7.57 -17.52 -1.99
CA LEU A 43 7.78 -16.08 -1.82
C LEU A 43 7.04 -15.59 -0.58
N ALA A 44 7.83 -15.23 0.45
CA ALA A 44 7.33 -14.63 1.68
C ALA A 44 7.51 -13.10 1.63
N PRO A 45 6.53 -12.32 2.12
CA PRO A 45 6.72 -10.90 2.30
C PRO A 45 7.75 -10.67 3.41
N SER A 46 8.51 -9.58 3.32
CA SER A 46 9.55 -9.23 4.30
C SER A 46 9.50 -7.75 4.61
N ASN A 47 10.04 -7.35 5.77
CA ASN A 47 10.33 -5.96 6.11
C ASN A 47 11.81 -5.60 5.89
N GLU A 48 12.64 -6.58 5.53
CA GLU A 48 14.11 -6.50 5.49
C GLU A 48 14.66 -6.52 4.06
N ARG A 49 14.00 -5.83 3.12
CA ARG A 49 14.52 -5.67 1.75
C ARG A 49 15.14 -4.30 1.54
N ASP A 50 15.82 -4.12 0.41
CA ASP A 50 16.37 -2.82 0.01
C ASP A 50 15.26 -1.90 -0.48
N TRP A 51 14.54 -1.29 0.47
CA TRP A 51 13.38 -0.46 0.20
C TRP A 51 13.76 0.92 -0.34
N GLN A 52 12.89 1.48 -1.20
CA GLN A 52 13.01 2.88 -1.60
C GLN A 52 12.89 3.82 -0.40
N ARG A 53 13.56 4.98 -0.50
CA ARG A 53 13.71 5.95 0.61
C ARG A 53 12.38 6.46 1.17
N ASP A 54 11.33 6.48 0.36
CA ASP A 54 9.96 6.92 0.68
C ASP A 54 9.13 5.89 1.45
N VAL A 55 9.61 4.64 1.54
CA VAL A 55 8.91 3.51 2.19
C VAL A 55 9.84 2.63 3.03
N VAL A 56 11.04 3.12 3.35
CA VAL A 56 12.08 2.35 4.04
C VAL A 56 11.75 2.05 5.51
N ASN A 57 11.03 2.95 6.19
CA ASN A 57 10.77 2.84 7.63
C ASN A 57 9.31 2.44 7.91
N PRO A 58 9.03 1.22 8.40
CA PRO A 58 7.69 0.86 8.86
C PRO A 58 7.21 1.78 9.98
N THR A 59 6.00 2.33 9.84
CA THR A 59 5.36 3.10 10.91
C THR A 59 4.86 2.16 12.02
N THR A 60 4.99 2.61 13.27
CA THR A 60 4.32 1.97 14.42
C THR A 60 3.58 3.02 15.23
N ALA A 61 2.53 2.60 15.92
CA ALA A 61 1.72 3.46 16.76
C ALA A 61 1.50 2.84 18.15
N VAL A 62 1.65 3.65 19.18
CA VAL A 62 1.40 3.29 20.58
C VAL A 62 0.27 4.17 21.09
N ILE A 63 -0.69 3.55 21.79
CA ILE A 63 -1.84 4.25 22.37
C ILE A 63 -1.80 4.02 23.88
N ASP A 64 -1.78 5.10 24.63
CA ASP A 64 -1.89 5.12 26.10
C ASP A 64 -3.04 6.05 26.50
N GLY A 65 -4.21 5.48 26.79
CA GLY A 65 -5.45 6.22 26.96
C GLY A 65 -5.83 6.98 25.67
N ASP A 66 -5.91 8.31 25.75
CA ASP A 66 -6.17 9.19 24.61
C ASP A 66 -4.88 9.68 23.92
N GLN A 67 -3.69 9.36 24.44
CA GLN A 67 -2.43 9.74 23.80
C GLN A 67 -2.05 8.72 22.73
N LEU A 68 -2.00 9.16 21.47
CA LEU A 68 -1.52 8.40 20.32
C LEU A 68 -0.11 8.88 19.96
N THR A 69 0.91 8.04 20.12
CA THR A 69 2.27 8.30 19.66
C THR A 69 2.58 7.47 18.41
N ILE A 70 2.94 8.15 17.32
CA ILE A 70 3.30 7.52 16.04
C ILE A 70 4.81 7.67 15.85
N HIS A 71 5.49 6.55 15.59
CA HIS A 71 6.90 6.50 15.22
C HIS A 71 7.04 6.25 13.72
N ASN A 72 8.04 6.89 13.10
CA ASN A 72 8.26 6.89 11.65
C ASN A 72 7.04 7.45 10.90
N LEU A 73 6.48 8.56 11.39
CA LEU A 73 5.54 9.38 10.64
C LEU A 73 6.30 10.11 9.53
N ARG A 74 5.83 9.99 8.28
CA ARG A 74 6.49 10.60 7.13
C ARG A 74 6.15 12.09 7.03
N ASN A 75 7.17 12.94 6.90
CA ASN A 75 6.97 14.38 6.68
C ASN A 75 8.00 14.95 5.69
N PHE A 76 8.04 14.37 4.50
CA PHE A 76 9.08 14.66 3.51
C PHE A 76 8.92 16.04 2.90
N ASP A 77 10.04 16.68 2.60
CA ASP A 77 10.08 17.98 1.91
C ASP A 77 10.52 17.82 0.46
N TYR A 78 9.59 18.07 -0.47
CA TYR A 78 9.75 17.81 -1.89
C TYR A 78 10.18 19.05 -2.67
N ARG A 79 11.19 18.86 -3.53
CA ARG A 79 11.59 19.80 -4.60
C ARG A 79 11.14 19.30 -5.98
N SER A 80 11.06 17.99 -6.17
CA SER A 80 10.44 17.31 -7.30
C SER A 80 9.92 15.92 -6.87
N THR A 81 9.42 15.10 -7.80
CA THR A 81 9.01 13.71 -7.53
C THR A 81 10.14 12.84 -6.99
N ASP A 82 11.37 13.08 -7.45
CA ASP A 82 12.54 12.23 -7.17
C ASP A 82 13.62 12.96 -6.35
N ASP A 83 13.49 14.28 -6.17
CA ASP A 83 14.31 15.09 -5.28
C ASP A 83 13.51 15.58 -4.08
N TYR A 84 13.80 14.97 -2.93
CA TYR A 84 13.17 15.28 -1.66
C TYR A 84 14.14 15.03 -0.51
N THR A 85 13.86 15.66 0.64
CA THR A 85 14.57 15.43 1.89
C THR A 85 13.73 14.52 2.78
N PRO A 86 14.13 13.27 3.00
CA PRO A 86 13.44 12.38 3.93
C PRO A 86 13.42 12.95 5.35
N ARG A 87 12.25 12.96 5.97
CA ARG A 87 12.07 13.25 7.40
C ARG A 87 11.08 12.24 7.97
N TRP A 88 11.53 11.52 8.99
CA TRP A 88 10.76 10.54 9.73
C TRP A 88 10.66 11.04 11.16
N GLU A 89 9.45 11.34 11.59
CA GLU A 89 9.18 11.99 12.87
C GLU A 89 8.59 11.00 13.86
N THR A 90 8.76 11.30 15.15
CA THR A 90 7.84 10.79 16.18
C THR A 90 6.89 11.93 16.53
N ARG A 91 5.59 11.69 16.41
CA ARG A 91 4.56 12.70 16.68
C ARG A 91 3.50 12.11 17.59
N THR A 92 3.03 12.94 18.52
CA THR A 92 1.98 12.58 19.46
C THR A 92 0.72 13.39 19.18
N TYR A 93 -0.42 12.72 19.26
CA TYR A 93 -1.76 13.23 19.04
C TYR A 93 -2.64 12.94 20.26
N ASP A 94 -3.54 13.84 20.57
CA ASP A 94 -4.60 13.62 21.57
C ASP A 94 -5.88 13.17 20.84
N LEU A 95 -6.27 11.92 21.03
CA LEU A 95 -7.46 11.32 20.43
C LEU A 95 -8.76 11.98 20.89
N SER A 96 -8.78 12.65 22.05
CA SER A 96 -9.93 13.41 22.52
C SER A 96 -10.13 14.73 21.74
N ARG A 97 -9.08 15.17 21.02
CA ARG A 97 -9.08 16.36 20.15
C ARG A 97 -9.32 16.02 18.69
N LEU A 98 -9.61 14.76 18.36
CA LEU A 98 -10.00 14.37 17.01
C LEU A 98 -11.39 14.97 16.72
N ILE A 99 -11.49 15.74 15.63
CA ILE A 99 -12.73 16.44 15.28
C ILE A 99 -13.44 15.83 14.06
N GLY A 100 -12.74 15.01 13.28
CA GLY A 100 -13.32 14.34 12.12
C GLY A 100 -12.27 13.75 11.20
N MET A 101 -12.69 13.44 9.98
CA MET A 101 -11.80 13.01 8.92
C MET A 101 -12.37 13.33 7.55
N ASP A 102 -11.48 13.42 6.58
CA ASP A 102 -11.81 13.65 5.18
C ASP A 102 -11.14 12.61 4.28
N ILE A 103 -11.59 12.56 3.03
CA ILE A 103 -11.00 11.68 2.02
C ILE A 103 -10.59 12.46 0.78
N TYR A 104 -9.38 12.19 0.32
CA TYR A 104 -8.83 12.69 -0.93
C TYR A 104 -8.92 11.61 -2.00
N PHE A 105 -9.29 12.01 -3.22
CA PHE A 105 -9.19 11.21 -4.43
C PHE A 105 -8.23 11.88 -5.42
N PHE A 106 -7.19 11.15 -5.82
CA PHE A 106 -6.23 11.60 -6.83
C PHE A 106 -6.37 10.76 -8.09
N TYR A 107 -6.60 11.41 -9.23
CA TYR A 107 -6.71 10.76 -10.53
C TYR A 107 -5.44 10.99 -11.34
N TRP A 108 -4.90 9.91 -11.93
CA TRP A 108 -3.79 9.99 -12.89
C TRP A 108 -4.06 9.05 -14.07
N GLY A 109 -3.86 9.56 -15.28
CA GLY A 109 -3.94 8.82 -16.53
C GLY A 109 -5.34 8.34 -16.95
N SER A 110 -6.18 7.84 -16.04
CA SER A 110 -7.54 7.35 -16.32
C SER A 110 -8.54 7.84 -15.27
N PRO A 111 -9.74 8.30 -15.66
CA PRO A 111 -10.79 8.70 -14.72
C PRO A 111 -11.40 7.52 -13.94
N TRP A 112 -11.08 6.28 -14.30
CA TRP A 112 -11.60 5.08 -13.63
C TRP A 112 -10.67 4.55 -12.54
N MET A 113 -9.50 5.16 -12.35
CA MET A 113 -8.52 4.78 -11.34
C MET A 113 -8.20 5.99 -10.48
N ALA A 114 -8.58 5.92 -9.21
CA ALA A 114 -8.25 6.92 -8.22
C ALA A 114 -7.38 6.31 -7.12
N HIS A 115 -6.52 7.12 -6.54
CA HIS A 115 -5.78 6.81 -5.34
C HIS A 115 -6.42 7.58 -4.21
N THR A 116 -6.73 6.85 -3.14
CA THR A 116 -7.43 7.41 -1.99
C THR A 116 -6.48 7.59 -0.83
N ILE A 117 -6.62 8.72 -0.14
CA ILE A 117 -5.93 9.04 1.11
C ILE A 117 -6.99 9.50 2.11
N VAL A 118 -6.96 8.97 3.32
CA VAL A 118 -7.82 9.43 4.42
C VAL A 118 -7.00 10.33 5.33
N SER A 119 -7.55 11.47 5.73
CA SER A 119 -6.91 12.44 6.61
C SER A 119 -7.76 12.67 7.84
N TRP A 120 -7.18 12.55 9.03
CA TRP A 120 -7.83 12.76 10.31
C TRP A 120 -7.47 14.14 10.85
N ASP A 121 -8.51 14.92 11.13
CA ASP A 121 -8.38 16.30 11.61
C ASP A 121 -8.41 16.35 13.13
N PHE A 122 -7.52 17.16 13.70
CA PHE A 122 -7.41 17.42 15.14
C PHE A 122 -7.54 18.92 15.41
N GLU A 123 -8.11 19.30 16.54
CA GLU A 123 -8.31 20.72 16.92
C GLU A 123 -6.97 21.46 17.08
N ASP A 124 -5.98 20.82 17.72
CA ASP A 124 -4.71 21.43 18.13
C ASP A 124 -3.47 20.73 17.53
N ALA A 125 -3.63 20.00 16.42
CA ALA A 125 -2.53 19.31 15.76
C ALA A 125 -2.69 19.29 14.22
N PRO A 126 -1.59 19.23 13.44
CA PRO A 126 -1.68 19.04 11.99
C PRO A 126 -2.38 17.72 11.63
N PRO A 127 -3.19 17.68 10.56
CA PRO A 127 -3.91 16.46 10.18
C PRO A 127 -2.99 15.26 9.96
N LEU A 128 -3.48 14.09 10.36
CA LEU A 128 -2.80 12.82 10.17
C LEU A 128 -3.36 12.15 8.92
N ALA A 129 -2.55 12.01 7.88
CA ALA A 129 -2.98 11.35 6.65
C ALA A 129 -2.43 9.93 6.55
N ILE A 130 -3.26 9.00 6.09
CA ILE A 130 -2.86 7.62 5.83
C ILE A 130 -3.21 7.23 4.39
N SER A 131 -2.17 6.83 3.66
CA SER A 131 -2.27 6.30 2.31
C SER A 131 -1.86 4.83 2.27
N ILE A 132 -2.64 4.01 1.56
CA ILE A 132 -2.36 2.59 1.37
C ILE A 132 -1.66 2.43 0.03
N GLU A 133 -0.39 2.05 0.08
CA GLU A 133 0.50 2.00 -1.07
C GLU A 133 1.20 0.64 -1.21
N THR A 134 1.79 0.44 -2.39
CA THR A 134 2.77 -0.61 -2.64
C THR A 134 4.12 -0.22 -2.06
N ARG A 135 4.71 -1.06 -1.21
CA ARG A 135 6.13 -0.97 -0.83
C ARG A 135 6.98 -1.46 -1.99
N LYS A 136 7.95 -0.64 -2.41
CA LYS A 136 8.81 -0.90 -3.57
C LYS A 136 10.27 -1.04 -3.14
N GLU A 137 10.96 -2.02 -3.69
CA GLU A 137 12.42 -2.16 -3.59
C GLU A 137 13.15 -1.17 -4.52
N VAL A 138 14.42 -0.89 -4.23
CA VAL A 138 15.27 -0.06 -5.07
C VAL A 138 15.36 -0.68 -6.47
N GLY A 139 15.11 0.12 -7.51
CA GLY A 139 15.06 -0.33 -8.90
C GLY A 139 13.68 -0.80 -9.38
N GLU A 140 12.68 -0.88 -8.50
CA GLU A 140 11.31 -1.20 -8.90
C GLU A 140 10.51 0.03 -9.31
N GLN A 141 9.68 -0.14 -10.34
CA GLN A 141 8.68 0.84 -10.75
C GLN A 141 7.27 0.25 -10.60
N TYR A 142 6.31 1.11 -10.24
CA TYR A 142 4.92 0.72 -10.10
C TYR A 142 4.37 0.16 -11.41
N SER A 143 3.60 -0.92 -11.31
CA SER A 143 2.83 -1.46 -12.43
C SER A 143 1.58 -2.15 -11.90
N ALA A 144 0.41 -1.73 -12.38
CA ALA A 144 -0.87 -2.33 -12.02
C ALA A 144 -0.89 -3.84 -12.28
N VAL A 145 -0.31 -4.29 -13.39
CA VAL A 145 -0.20 -5.73 -13.74
C VAL A 145 0.69 -6.47 -12.74
N ARG A 146 1.78 -5.85 -12.28
CA ARG A 146 2.70 -6.44 -11.28
C ARG A 146 2.08 -6.52 -9.89
N GLY A 147 1.20 -5.57 -9.55
CA GLY A 147 0.42 -5.56 -8.29
C GLY A 147 -0.58 -6.72 -8.15
N PHE A 148 -0.85 -7.50 -9.21
CA PHE A 148 -1.62 -8.75 -9.13
C PHE A 148 -0.78 -9.95 -8.67
N PHE A 149 0.55 -9.84 -8.70
CA PHE A 149 1.45 -10.98 -8.77
C PHE A 149 2.46 -11.05 -7.60
N ARG A 150 2.04 -10.81 -6.34
CA ARG A 150 2.94 -10.85 -5.14
C ARG A 150 4.29 -10.18 -5.39
N GLN A 151 4.29 -9.03 -6.08
CA GLN A 151 5.50 -8.30 -6.43
C GLN A 151 5.71 -7.05 -5.58
N PHE A 152 4.70 -6.65 -4.81
CA PHE A 152 4.81 -5.53 -3.89
C PHE A 152 4.24 -5.95 -2.54
N GLU A 153 4.87 -5.48 -1.47
CA GLU A 153 4.32 -5.55 -0.12
C GLU A 153 3.31 -4.44 0.10
N LEU A 154 2.35 -4.69 0.98
CA LEU A 154 1.41 -3.69 1.46
C LEU A 154 2.14 -2.73 2.40
N TYR A 155 1.95 -1.43 2.20
CA TYR A 155 2.54 -0.40 3.02
C TYR A 155 1.52 0.69 3.33
N TYR A 156 1.47 1.11 4.59
CA TYR A 156 0.65 2.24 5.02
C TYR A 156 1.58 3.42 5.21
N VAL A 157 1.52 4.38 4.29
CA VAL A 157 2.18 5.67 4.45
C VAL A 157 1.38 6.47 5.46
N VAL A 158 1.84 6.48 6.71
CA VAL A 158 1.30 7.36 7.75
C VAL A 158 2.13 8.64 7.75
N ALA A 159 1.51 9.78 7.49
CA ALA A 159 2.21 11.01 7.16
C ALA A 159 1.50 12.26 7.66
N ASP A 160 2.25 13.36 7.65
CA ASP A 160 1.65 14.69 7.61
C ASP A 160 0.83 14.82 6.31
N GLU A 161 -0.38 15.38 6.39
CA GLU A 161 -1.22 15.57 5.20
C GLU A 161 -0.48 16.34 4.09
N ARG A 162 0.31 17.34 4.45
CA ARG A 162 1.04 18.15 3.47
C ARG A 162 2.09 17.37 2.71
N ASP A 163 2.67 16.32 3.29
CA ASP A 163 3.61 15.44 2.60
C ASP A 163 2.88 14.73 1.44
N VAL A 164 1.87 13.92 1.78
CA VAL A 164 1.23 13.02 0.83
C VAL A 164 0.37 13.77 -0.19
N VAL A 165 -0.32 14.84 0.20
CA VAL A 165 -1.15 15.63 -0.72
C VAL A 165 -0.28 16.43 -1.68
N ARG A 166 0.76 17.12 -1.19
CA ARG A 166 1.66 17.94 -2.04
C ARG A 166 2.44 17.08 -3.04
N LEU A 167 2.84 15.88 -2.66
CA LEU A 167 3.48 14.94 -3.59
C LEU A 167 2.56 14.66 -4.80
N ARG A 168 1.26 14.44 -4.55
CA ARG A 168 0.29 14.12 -5.59
C ARG A 168 -0.03 15.33 -6.47
N THR A 169 -0.45 16.43 -5.86
CA THR A 169 -0.94 17.60 -6.61
C THR A 169 0.19 18.42 -7.22
N ASN A 170 1.19 18.82 -6.42
CA ASN A 170 2.21 19.77 -6.87
C ASN A 170 3.38 19.11 -7.60
N GLN A 171 3.81 17.93 -7.15
CA GLN A 171 5.00 17.28 -7.72
C GLN A 171 4.66 16.36 -8.89
N ARG A 172 3.58 15.59 -8.78
CA ARG A 172 3.12 14.68 -9.86
C ARG A 172 2.13 15.33 -10.82
N GLY A 173 1.41 16.37 -10.39
CA GLY A 173 0.37 17.00 -11.21
C GLY A 173 -0.93 16.21 -11.24
N ASP A 174 -1.17 15.33 -10.25
CA ASP A 174 -2.40 14.55 -10.15
C ASP A 174 -3.60 15.48 -9.88
N GLU A 175 -4.75 15.19 -10.50
CA GLU A 175 -6.00 15.90 -10.20
C GLU A 175 -6.55 15.42 -8.85
N GLY A 176 -6.54 16.31 -7.85
CA GLY A 176 -6.96 16.01 -6.48
C GLY A 176 -8.33 16.58 -6.14
N TYR A 177 -9.19 15.75 -5.55
CA TYR A 177 -10.51 16.12 -5.03
C TYR A 177 -10.56 15.82 -3.54
N LEU A 178 -10.95 16.80 -2.73
CA LEU A 178 -11.18 16.67 -1.30
C LEU A 178 -12.68 16.55 -1.03
N TYR A 179 -13.09 15.49 -0.35
CA TYR A 179 -14.45 15.29 0.11
C TYR A 179 -14.48 15.44 1.62
N ARG A 180 -15.22 16.46 2.07
CA ARG A 180 -15.49 16.70 3.48
C ARG A 180 -16.53 15.70 3.96
N LEU A 181 -16.20 14.91 4.97
CA LEU A 181 -17.13 13.88 5.48
C LEU A 181 -17.84 14.38 6.73
N ASP A 182 -19.14 14.11 6.81
CA ASP A 182 -19.97 14.38 8.00
C ASP A 182 -19.96 13.13 8.91
N TRP A 183 -18.79 12.79 9.43
CA TRP A 183 -18.62 11.67 10.36
C TRP A 183 -18.53 12.18 11.79
N SER A 184 -19.11 11.43 12.74
CA SER A 184 -18.94 11.77 14.15
C SER A 184 -17.47 11.61 14.57
N PRO A 185 -16.97 12.39 15.54
CA PRO A 185 -15.64 12.19 16.09
C PRO A 185 -15.39 10.76 16.57
N ASP A 186 -16.41 10.10 17.13
CA ASP A 186 -16.33 8.72 17.59
C ASP A 186 -16.12 7.73 16.44
N ASP A 187 -16.84 7.90 15.32
CA ASP A 187 -16.68 7.04 14.14
C ASP A 187 -15.32 7.26 13.45
N ALA A 188 -14.89 8.53 13.35
CA ALA A 188 -13.56 8.87 12.82
C ALA A 188 -12.46 8.25 13.68
N ARG A 189 -12.62 8.29 15.01
CA ARG A 189 -11.71 7.66 15.97
C ARG A 189 -11.68 6.15 15.80
N ALA A 190 -12.85 5.51 15.71
CA ALA A 190 -12.94 4.07 15.51
C ALA A 190 -12.20 3.63 14.23
N LEU A 191 -12.37 4.38 13.13
CA LEU A 191 -11.67 4.10 11.88
C LEU A 191 -10.16 4.31 12.00
N LEU A 192 -9.71 5.39 12.65
CA LEU A 192 -8.28 5.63 12.89
C LEU A 192 -7.65 4.46 13.65
N LEU A 193 -8.31 4.01 14.72
CA LEU A 193 -7.82 2.89 15.54
C LEU A 193 -7.75 1.59 14.73
N ALA A 194 -8.72 1.32 13.85
CA ALA A 194 -8.68 0.17 12.94
C ALA A 194 -7.49 0.24 11.96
N TYR A 195 -7.22 1.42 11.41
CA TYR A 195 -6.04 1.66 10.56
C TYR A 195 -4.73 1.42 11.31
N LEU A 196 -4.59 1.98 12.51
CA LEU A 196 -3.37 1.88 13.30
C LEU A 196 -3.11 0.45 13.81
N ALA A 197 -4.17 -0.31 14.09
CA ALA A 197 -4.06 -1.73 14.39
C ALA A 197 -3.42 -2.50 13.22
N GLU A 198 -3.84 -2.19 11.99
CA GLU A 198 -3.32 -2.82 10.77
C GLU A 198 -1.90 -2.35 10.44
N VAL A 199 -1.59 -1.05 10.59
CA VAL A 199 -0.23 -0.50 10.50
C VAL A 199 0.72 -1.29 11.41
N ASN A 200 0.34 -1.45 12.68
CA ASN A 200 1.12 -2.21 13.66
C ASN A 200 1.22 -3.71 13.32
N ARG A 201 0.17 -4.31 12.75
CA ARG A 201 0.19 -5.70 12.31
C ARG A 201 1.19 -5.90 11.18
N ILE A 202 1.18 -5.04 10.16
CA ILE A 202 2.08 -5.12 9.00
C ILE A 202 3.53 -4.83 9.40
N ALA A 203 3.76 -3.90 10.32
CA ALA A 203 5.09 -3.62 10.86
C ALA A 203 5.72 -4.86 11.52
N ARG A 204 4.91 -5.72 12.16
CA ARG A 204 5.38 -7.00 12.75
C ARG A 204 5.39 -8.16 11.75
N SER A 205 4.36 -8.25 10.92
CA SER A 205 4.11 -9.36 10.01
C SER A 205 3.76 -8.80 8.62
N PRO A 206 4.76 -8.61 7.74
CA PRO A 206 4.55 -8.02 6.43
C PRO A 206 3.55 -8.84 5.61
N SER A 207 2.88 -8.20 4.67
CA SER A 207 1.84 -8.82 3.85
C SER A 207 2.00 -8.38 2.40
N TRP A 208 1.66 -9.26 1.46
CA TRP A 208 1.66 -8.92 0.04
C TRP A 208 0.55 -7.91 -0.26
N TYR A 209 0.85 -6.89 -1.05
CA TYR A 209 -0.16 -6.04 -1.68
C TYR A 209 -0.92 -6.86 -2.73
N ASN A 210 -2.24 -6.68 -2.79
CA ASN A 210 -3.07 -7.32 -3.79
C ASN A 210 -4.01 -6.28 -4.39
N ALA A 211 -3.87 -6.01 -5.69
CA ALA A 211 -4.69 -5.01 -6.38
C ALA A 211 -6.20 -5.32 -6.37
N PHE A 212 -6.62 -6.56 -6.15
CA PHE A 212 -8.03 -6.98 -6.08
C PHE A 212 -8.62 -6.83 -4.68
N ASP A 213 -7.94 -7.36 -3.65
CA ASP A 213 -8.51 -7.40 -2.28
C ASP A 213 -7.92 -6.35 -1.33
N HIS A 214 -6.67 -5.91 -1.54
CA HIS A 214 -5.90 -5.07 -0.61
C HIS A 214 -5.35 -3.83 -1.34
N ASN A 215 -6.26 -3.01 -1.89
CA ASN A 215 -5.94 -1.73 -2.51
C ASN A 215 -6.51 -0.56 -1.69
N CYS A 216 -6.15 0.67 -2.06
CA CYS A 216 -6.56 1.87 -1.34
C CYS A 216 -8.09 2.02 -1.18
N THR A 217 -8.91 1.52 -2.10
CA THR A 217 -10.38 1.60 -2.03
C THR A 217 -10.99 0.42 -1.27
N THR A 218 -10.56 -0.81 -1.56
CA THR A 218 -11.12 -2.01 -0.91
C THR A 218 -10.73 -2.11 0.55
N THR A 219 -9.54 -1.63 0.90
CA THR A 219 -9.05 -1.66 2.27
C THR A 219 -9.70 -0.58 3.13
N ILE A 220 -10.01 0.62 2.60
CA ILE A 220 -10.88 1.59 3.28
C ILE A 220 -12.22 0.93 3.62
N ARG A 221 -12.87 0.30 2.63
CA ARG A 221 -14.16 -0.36 2.83
C ARG A 221 -14.08 -1.50 3.84
N PHE A 222 -12.97 -2.25 3.87
CA PHE A 222 -12.74 -3.30 4.85
C PHE A 222 -12.68 -2.71 6.27
N HIS A 223 -11.94 -1.64 6.49
CA HIS A 223 -11.86 -0.98 7.79
C HIS A 223 -13.21 -0.40 8.25
N VAL A 224 -13.97 0.22 7.34
CA VAL A 224 -15.33 0.72 7.62
C VAL A 224 -16.26 -0.42 8.05
N ARG A 225 -16.21 -1.56 7.36
CA ARG A 225 -16.98 -2.77 7.74
C ARG A 225 -16.54 -3.37 9.08
N GLN A 226 -15.24 -3.34 9.39
CA GLN A 226 -14.72 -3.86 10.66
C GLN A 226 -15.29 -3.11 11.87
N ILE A 227 -15.58 -1.82 11.72
CA ILE A 227 -16.16 -0.98 12.78
C ILE A 227 -17.70 -0.95 12.75
N GLY A 228 -18.34 -1.73 11.86
CA GLY A 228 -19.80 -1.91 11.83
C GLY A 228 -20.58 -0.76 11.18
N ILE A 229 -19.92 0.07 10.38
CA ILE A 229 -20.55 1.15 9.60
C ILE A 229 -20.78 0.62 8.18
N GLU A 230 -21.99 0.78 7.63
CA GLU A 230 -22.36 0.35 6.26
C GLU A 230 -22.27 1.49 5.23
#